data_AF-A0AAV6HLL1-F1
#
_entry.id   AF-A0AAV6HLL1-F1
#
_cell.length_a   1.000
_cell.length_b   1.000
_cell.length_c   1.000
_cell.angle_alpha   90.00
_cell.angle_beta   90.00
_cell.angle_gamma   90.00
#
_symmetry.space_group_name_H-M   'P 1'
#
loop_
_entity.id
_entity.type
_entity.pdbx_description
1 polymer ?
#
loop_
_entity_poly.entity_id
_entity_poly.type
_entity_poly.pdbx_seq_one_letter_code
_entity_poly.pdbx_strand_id
1 'polypeptide(L)' 'MILFLSAATPAYARAKACPQFCKEAKYMRCKKTRHKKQSPACNCCFVAGKGCTIYYSDGTKSVCKKVK' A
#
# COMPACT_ATOMS: atom_id res chain seq x y z
N MET A 1 43.93 -14.12 -17.96
CA MET A 1 42.51 -13.74 -18.07
C MET A 1 41.77 -14.50 -16.97
N ILE A 2 41.49 -13.86 -15.82
CA ILE A 2 40.89 -14.53 -14.66
C ILE A 2 39.39 -14.25 -14.69
N LEU A 3 38.58 -15.30 -14.87
CA LEU A 3 37.11 -15.23 -14.83
C LEU A 3 36.64 -15.32 -13.37
N PHE A 4 36.13 -14.22 -12.83
CA PHE A 4 35.44 -14.19 -11.55
C PHE A 4 33.97 -14.57 -11.77
N LEU A 5 33.58 -15.82 -11.46
CA LEU A 5 32.18 -16.20 -11.35
C LEU A 5 31.66 -15.77 -9.97
N SER A 6 31.01 -14.61 -9.90
CA SER A 6 30.19 -14.25 -8.75
C SER A 6 28.87 -15.00 -8.81
N ALA A 7 28.71 -16.00 -7.95
CA ALA A 7 27.45 -16.68 -7.71
C ALA A 7 26.45 -15.68 -7.10
N ALA A 8 25.51 -15.19 -7.90
CA ALA A 8 24.39 -14.40 -7.41
C ALA A 8 23.40 -15.33 -6.72
N THR A 9 23.43 -15.42 -5.39
CA THR A 9 22.37 -16.06 -4.61
C THR A 9 21.08 -15.23 -4.77
N PRO A 10 19.98 -15.78 -5.31
CA PRO A 10 18.74 -15.03 -5.42
C PRO A 10 18.19 -14.76 -4.01
N ALA A 11 18.17 -13.49 -3.61
CA ALA A 11 17.48 -13.07 -2.41
C ALA A 11 15.97 -13.29 -2.62
N TYR A 12 15.38 -14.25 -1.92
CA TYR A 12 13.94 -14.52 -1.98
C TYR A 12 13.18 -13.36 -1.32
N ALA A 13 12.77 -12.38 -2.11
CA ALA A 13 11.91 -11.30 -1.64
C ALA A 13 10.51 -11.87 -1.34
N ARG A 14 10.16 -11.99 -0.06
CA ARG A 14 8.83 -12.44 0.38
C ARG A 14 7.80 -11.38 -0.03
N ALA A 15 7.07 -11.61 -1.12
CA ALA A 15 6.03 -10.72 -1.58
C ALA A 15 4.90 -10.64 -0.54
N LYS A 16 4.54 -9.42 -0.12
CA LYS A 16 3.38 -9.20 0.76
C LYS A 16 2.12 -9.16 -0.12
N ALA A 17 1.35 -10.24 -0.14
CA ALA A 17 0.05 -10.29 -0.78
C ALA A 17 -1.02 -9.66 0.13
N CYS A 18 -1.98 -8.99 -0.48
CA CYS A 18 -3.00 -8.23 0.25
C CYS A 18 -4.31 -8.34 -0.54
N PRO A 19 -5.17 -9.31 -0.19
CA PRO A 19 -6.45 -9.50 -0.85
C PRO A 19 -7.27 -8.20 -0.77
N GLN A 20 -7.65 -7.68 -1.93
CA GLN A 20 -8.39 -6.43 -2.01
C GLN A 20 -9.88 -6.69 -1.78
N PHE A 21 -10.37 -6.29 -0.61
CA PHE A 21 -11.78 -6.21 -0.31
C PHE A 21 -12.20 -4.76 -0.28
N CYS A 22 -13.05 -4.39 -1.23
CA CYS A 22 -13.51 -3.03 -1.41
C CYS A 22 -14.81 -2.86 -0.64
N LYS A 23 -14.69 -2.50 0.64
CA LYS A 23 -15.81 -1.84 1.35
C LYS A 23 -16.16 -0.56 0.57
N GLU A 24 -17.40 -0.08 0.65
CA GLU A 24 -17.84 1.16 -0.03
C GLU A 24 -17.02 2.38 0.39
N ALA A 25 -15.85 2.55 -0.21
CA ALA A 25 -14.92 3.62 0.07
C ALA A 25 -15.28 4.81 -0.82
N LYS A 26 -15.51 5.97 -0.21
CA LYS A 26 -15.93 7.17 -0.93
C LYS A 26 -14.74 7.92 -1.51
N TYR A 27 -13.66 8.06 -0.73
CA TYR A 27 -12.40 8.66 -1.18
C TYR A 27 -11.26 8.36 -0.21
N MET A 28 -10.03 8.58 -0.65
CA MET A 28 -8.84 8.54 0.20
C MET A 28 -8.11 9.89 0.20
N ARG A 29 -7.42 10.20 1.30
CA ARG A 29 -6.45 11.29 1.38
C ARG A 29 -5.15 10.82 1.98
N CYS A 30 -4.04 11.20 1.38
CA CYS A 30 -2.71 10.95 1.91
C CYS A 30 -2.14 12.19 2.60
N LYS A 31 -1.34 12.02 3.66
CA LYS A 31 -0.67 13.13 4.35
C LYS A 31 0.10 14.06 3.41
N LYS A 32 0.72 13.50 2.37
CA LYS A 32 1.45 14.29 1.35
C LYS A 32 0.53 15.13 0.45
N THR A 33 -0.74 14.75 0.32
CA THR A 33 -1.72 15.38 -0.57
C THR A 33 -3.02 15.67 0.19
N ARG A 34 -2.94 16.29 1.38
CA ARG A 34 -4.10 16.50 2.28
C ARG A 34 -5.31 17.13 1.58
N HIS A 35 -5.08 17.94 0.54
CA HIS A 35 -6.13 18.66 -0.18
C HIS A 35 -6.77 17.84 -1.30
N LYS A 36 -6.08 16.85 -1.86
CA LYS A 36 -6.57 16.07 -3.01
C LYS A 36 -7.30 14.82 -2.53
N LYS A 37 -8.60 14.72 -2.86
CA LYS A 37 -9.32 13.45 -2.77
C LYS A 37 -8.85 12.58 -3.93
N GLN A 38 -8.44 11.36 -3.62
CA GLN A 38 -8.01 10.37 -4.60
C GLN A 38 -8.97 9.19 -4.58
N SER A 39 -9.02 8.44 -5.67
CA SER A 39 -9.71 7.15 -5.69
C SER A 39 -9.17 6.29 -4.56
N PRO A 40 -10.06 5.75 -3.70
CA PRO A 40 -9.61 5.00 -2.55
C PRO A 40 -9.02 3.67 -2.99
N ALA A 41 -7.89 3.30 -2.41
CA ALA A 41 -7.52 1.90 -2.38
C ALA A 41 -8.57 1.14 -1.57
N CYS A 42 -8.81 -0.13 -1.90
CA CYS A 42 -9.62 -1.02 -1.07
C CYS A 42 -8.93 -1.22 0.32
N ASN A 43 -9.37 -2.15 1.17
CA ASN A 43 -8.75 -2.42 2.49
C ASN A 43 -7.20 -2.55 2.47
N CYS A 44 -6.61 -2.71 1.29
CA CYS A 44 -5.19 -2.82 1.08
C CYS A 44 -4.40 -1.51 1.14
N CYS A 45 -3.96 -1.20 2.37
CA CYS A 45 -3.07 -0.08 2.66
C CYS A 45 -1.64 -0.20 2.09
N PHE A 46 -1.26 -1.36 1.54
CA PHE A 46 0.00 -1.51 0.80
C PHE A 46 0.03 -0.66 -0.46
N VAL A 47 -1.10 -0.59 -1.18
CA VAL A 47 -1.23 0.14 -2.43
C VAL A 47 -1.48 1.63 -2.18
N ALA A 48 -2.22 1.97 -1.12
CA ALA A 48 -2.51 3.35 -0.72
C ALA A 48 -1.26 4.18 -0.42
N GLY A 49 -0.24 3.57 0.17
CA GLY A 49 0.94 4.26 0.68
C GLY A 49 0.79 4.73 2.13
N LYS A 50 1.93 5.02 2.76
CA LYS A 50 2.01 5.34 4.20
C LYS A 50 1.31 6.65 4.52
N GLY A 51 0.50 6.65 5.59
CA GLY A 51 -0.12 7.87 6.09
C GLY A 51 -1.29 8.35 5.24
N CYS A 52 -1.93 7.43 4.52
CA CYS A 52 -3.21 7.66 3.87
C CYS A 52 -4.36 7.27 4.78
N THR A 53 -5.49 7.93 4.61
CA THR A 53 -6.75 7.69 5.32
C THR A 53 -7.83 7.43 4.28
N ILE A 54 -8.47 6.28 4.39
CA ILE A 54 -9.63 5.89 3.58
C ILE A 54 -10.88 6.35 4.32
N TYR A 55 -11.78 7.02 3.62
CA TYR A 55 -13.07 7.48 4.13
C TYR A 55 -14.17 6.67 3.45
N TYR A 56 -14.99 5.99 4.25
CA TYR A 56 -16.06 5.12 3.76
C TYR A 56 -17.40 5.88 3.63
N SER A 57 -18.31 5.32 2.85
CA SER A 57 -19.67 5.84 2.66
C SER A 57 -20.48 5.83 3.95
N ASP A 58 -20.22 4.87 4.84
CA ASP A 58 -20.85 4.75 6.17
C ASP A 58 -20.34 5.80 7.19
N GLY A 59 -19.45 6.70 6.78
CA GLY A 59 -18.86 7.74 7.63
C GLY A 59 -17.66 7.29 8.46
N THR A 60 -17.33 5.99 8.48
CA THR A 60 -16.14 5.48 9.16
C THR A 60 -14.86 5.81 8.38
N LYS A 61 -13.70 5.67 9.04
CA LYS A 61 -12.39 5.91 8.42
C LYS A 61 -11.34 4.92 8.88
N SER A 62 -10.44 4.54 7.96
CA SER A 62 -9.28 3.68 8.23
C SER A 62 -7.99 4.41 7.90
N VAL A 63 -7.08 4.47 8.86
CA VAL A 63 -5.74 5.03 8.65
C VAL A 63 -4.78 3.92 8.25
N CYS A 64 -4.18 4.05 7.07
CA CYS A 64 -3.14 3.17 6.57
C CYS A 64 -1.84 3.40 7.32
N LYS A 65 -1.66 2.60 8.38
CA LYS A 65 -0.40 2.41 9.09
C LYS A 65 0.44 1.38 8.32
N LYS A 66 1.78 1.49 8.41
CA LYS A 66 2.65 0.42 7.90
C LYS A 66 2.23 -0.89 8.57
N VAL A 67 1.87 -1.90 7.78
CA VAL A 67 1.87 -3.28 8.27
C VAL A 67 3.35 -3.68 8.32
N LYS A 68 3.87 -3.87 9.53
CA LYS A 68 5.26 -4.31 9.76
C LYS A 68 5.53 -5.60 9.00
#